data_AF-A0A0B5ID03-F1
#
_entry.id   AF-A0A0B5ID03-F1
#
_cell.length_a   1.000
_cell.length_b   1.000
_cell.length_c   1.000
_cell.angle_alpha   90.00
_cell.angle_beta   90.00
_cell.angle_gamma   90.00
#
_symmetry.space_group_name_H-M   'P 1'
#
loop_
_entity.id
_entity.type
_entity.pdbx_description
1 polymer ?
#
loop_
_entity_poly.entity_id
_entity_poly.type
_entity_poly.pdbx_seq_one_letter_code
_entity_poly.pdbx_strand_id
1 'polypeptide(L)'
;MRKIEIDDEVFAYLQRHSEPLVDTPNDVLRRELLGDGKSSKDTGPERGLGGLMFIIEAGLAAPGDQLVHHQPRRQRTHEAKITADGWVELPDGRTFAQPSPALKAQTGSDINGWGQYTHVPTGRKLQELREEARSAQS
;
A
#
# COMPACT_ATOMS: atom_id res chain seq x y z
N MET A 1 -22.48 1.56 -1.79
CA MET A 1 -22.43 0.09 -2.00
C MET A 1 -23.75 -0.34 -2.59
N ARG A 2 -23.74 -1.14 -3.65
CA ARG A 2 -24.97 -1.75 -4.19
C ARG A 2 -25.09 -3.16 -3.60
N LYS A 3 -26.31 -3.59 -3.32
CA LYS A 3 -26.60 -4.95 -2.85
C LYS A 3 -27.06 -5.78 -4.04
N ILE A 4 -26.58 -7.01 -4.10
CA ILE A 4 -27.05 -8.04 -5.03
C ILE A 4 -27.45 -9.25 -4.18
N GLU A 5 -28.43 -10.00 -4.63
CA GLU A 5 -28.85 -11.26 -4.01
C GLU A 5 -28.45 -12.40 -4.93
N ILE A 6 -27.94 -13.46 -4.32
CA ILE A 6 -27.53 -14.70 -4.97
C ILE A 6 -28.16 -15.85 -4.20
N ASP A 7 -28.35 -16.98 -4.88
CA ASP A 7 -28.86 -18.19 -4.23
C ASP A 7 -27.77 -18.90 -3.39
N ASP A 8 -28.20 -19.91 -2.63
CA ASP A 8 -27.34 -20.68 -1.73
C ASP A 8 -26.28 -21.48 -2.49
N GLU A 9 -26.56 -21.90 -3.72
CA GLU A 9 -25.62 -22.67 -4.55
C GLU A 9 -24.44 -21.79 -4.97
N VAL A 10 -24.72 -20.59 -5.46
CA VAL A 10 -23.72 -19.59 -5.82
C VAL A 10 -22.97 -19.14 -4.58
N PHE A 11 -23.64 -18.96 -3.44
CA PHE A 11 -22.96 -18.60 -2.19
C PHE A 11 -21.98 -19.70 -1.74
N ALA A 12 -22.39 -20.98 -1.78
CA ALA A 12 -21.53 -22.11 -1.46
C ALA A 12 -20.33 -22.22 -2.43
N TYR A 13 -20.56 -21.95 -3.72
CA TYR A 13 -19.49 -21.88 -4.71
C TYR A 13 -18.46 -20.81 -4.37
N LEU A 14 -18.89 -19.60 -4.03
CA LEU A 14 -17.99 -18.51 -3.62
C LEU A 14 -17.22 -18.86 -2.34
N GLN A 15 -17.88 -19.49 -1.37
CA GLN A 15 -17.24 -19.92 -0.12
C GLN A 15 -16.17 -21.00 -0.36
N ARG A 16 -16.41 -21.94 -1.27
CA ARG A 16 -15.44 -22.99 -1.61
C ARG A 16 -14.19 -22.44 -2.29
N HIS A 17 -14.33 -21.36 -3.06
CA HIS A 17 -13.22 -20.70 -3.75
C HIS A 17 -12.58 -19.58 -2.91
N SER A 18 -13.14 -19.24 -1.75
CA SER A 18 -12.56 -18.24 -0.84
C SER A 18 -11.45 -18.82 0.02
N GLU A 19 -10.38 -18.06 0.24
CA GLU A 19 -9.46 -18.32 1.35
C GLU A 19 -10.12 -17.91 2.69
N PRO A 20 -10.24 -18.83 3.68
CA PRO A 20 -10.91 -18.53 4.94
C PRO A 20 -10.28 -17.32 5.64
N LEU A 21 -11.13 -16.37 6.06
CA LEU A 21 -10.77 -15.13 6.78
C LEU A 21 -10.01 -14.07 5.96
N VAL A 22 -9.69 -14.34 4.69
CA VAL A 22 -8.91 -13.43 3.83
C VAL A 22 -9.77 -12.87 2.70
N ASP A 23 -10.51 -13.74 2.00
CA ASP A 23 -11.29 -13.33 0.83
C ASP A 23 -12.72 -12.93 1.21
N THR A 24 -13.16 -11.75 0.76
CA THR A 24 -14.59 -11.44 0.73
C THR A 24 -15.23 -12.06 -0.53
N PRO A 25 -16.55 -12.34 -0.53
CA PRO A 25 -17.23 -12.85 -1.72
C PRO A 25 -17.03 -11.97 -2.97
N ASN A 26 -16.85 -10.67 -2.78
CA ASN A 26 -16.60 -9.73 -3.85
C ASN A 26 -15.17 -9.84 -4.42
N ASP A 27 -14.21 -10.31 -3.63
CA ASP A 27 -12.83 -10.55 -4.07
C ASP A 27 -12.75 -11.83 -4.92
N VAL A 28 -13.48 -12.88 -4.52
CA VAL A 28 -13.65 -14.10 -5.32
C VAL A 28 -14.33 -13.78 -6.66
N LEU A 29 -15.41 -12.99 -6.65
CA LEU A 29 -16.12 -12.61 -7.87
C LEU A 29 -15.24 -11.81 -8.84
N ARG A 30 -14.41 -10.88 -8.33
CA ARG A 30 -13.48 -10.12 -9.18
C ARG A 30 -12.42 -11.03 -9.81
N ARG A 31 -11.89 -11.98 -9.05
CA ARG A 31 -10.89 -12.93 -9.55
C ARG A 31 -11.47 -13.81 -10.66
N GLU A 32 -12.64 -14.39 -10.45
CA GLU A 32 -13.25 -15.34 -11.40
C GLU A 32 -13.83 -14.66 -12.65
N LEU A 33 -14.47 -13.49 -12.50
CA LEU A 33 -15.21 -12.86 -13.61
C LEU A 33 -14.42 -11.79 -14.36
N LEU A 34 -13.50 -11.09 -13.69
CA LEU A 34 -12.76 -9.98 -14.28
C LEU A 34 -11.29 -10.34 -14.57
N GLY A 35 -10.81 -11.50 -14.13
CA GLY A 35 -9.41 -11.90 -14.26
C GLY A 35 -8.46 -11.07 -13.39
N ASP A 36 -8.99 -10.15 -12.58
CA ASP A 36 -8.25 -9.29 -11.66
C ASP A 36 -7.94 -10.05 -10.37
N GLY A 37 -7.08 -11.06 -10.48
CA GLY A 37 -6.41 -11.64 -9.33
C GLY A 37 -5.61 -10.55 -8.60
N LYS A 38 -5.92 -10.34 -7.32
CA LYS A 38 -5.25 -9.43 -6.37
C LYS A 38 -5.58 -7.93 -6.50
N SER A 39 -6.85 -7.58 -6.28
CA SER A 39 -7.17 -6.24 -5.75
C SER A 39 -7.36 -6.29 -4.23
N SER A 40 -6.23 -6.10 -3.53
CA SER A 40 -6.12 -5.45 -2.21
C SER A 40 -6.74 -6.12 -0.96
N LYS A 41 -5.97 -7.03 -0.31
CA LYS A 41 -5.50 -6.88 1.09
C LYS A 41 -4.58 -8.05 1.53
N ASP A 42 -3.37 -7.68 1.94
CA ASP A 42 -2.53 -8.26 3.02
C ASP A 42 -2.56 -9.80 3.27
N THR A 43 -1.52 -10.50 2.81
CA THR A 43 -0.62 -11.34 3.65
C THR A 43 0.48 -12.02 2.81
N GLY A 44 1.76 -11.73 3.10
CA GLY A 44 2.90 -12.62 2.78
C GLY A 44 3.43 -12.65 1.33
N PRO A 45 4.68 -13.12 1.11
CA PRO A 45 5.63 -12.46 0.22
C PRO A 45 5.79 -13.17 -1.12
N GLU A 46 5.07 -12.71 -2.13
CA GLU A 46 5.71 -12.60 -3.44
C GLU A 46 6.22 -11.18 -3.52
N ARG A 47 7.55 -11.00 -3.56
CA ARG A 47 8.21 -9.68 -3.63
C ARG A 47 7.91 -9.03 -4.97
N GLY A 48 6.66 -8.60 -5.15
CA GLY A 48 6.29 -7.64 -6.17
C GLY A 48 6.91 -6.30 -5.83
N LEU A 49 7.29 -5.57 -6.87
CA LEU A 49 7.80 -4.21 -6.77
C LEU A 49 6.85 -3.38 -5.91
N GLY A 50 7.39 -2.76 -4.87
CA GLY A 50 6.62 -1.94 -3.95
C GLY A 50 6.11 -0.69 -4.65
N GLY A 51 5.09 -0.06 -4.05
CA GLY A 51 4.48 1.15 -4.55
C GLY A 51 5.46 2.32 -4.70
N LEU A 52 6.67 2.28 -4.15
CA LEU A 52 7.69 3.33 -4.37
C LEU A 52 8.63 3.03 -5.54
N MET A 53 8.56 1.85 -6.17
CA MET A 53 9.53 1.48 -7.21
C MET A 53 9.53 2.44 -8.39
N PHE A 54 8.37 2.90 -8.83
CA PHE A 54 8.31 3.85 -9.95
C PHE A 54 8.96 5.21 -9.61
N ILE A 55 9.01 5.59 -8.33
CA ILE A 55 9.70 6.81 -7.86
C ILE A 55 11.21 6.58 -7.84
N ILE A 56 11.64 5.38 -7.44
CA ILE A 56 13.05 4.98 -7.46
C ILE A 56 13.57 4.89 -8.90
N GLU A 57 12.81 4.27 -9.79
CA GLU A 57 13.14 4.19 -11.23
C GLU A 57 13.20 5.56 -11.89
N ALA A 58 12.36 6.50 -11.46
CA ALA A 58 12.42 7.90 -11.89
C ALA A 58 13.62 8.67 -11.32
N GLY A 59 14.41 8.06 -10.42
CA GLY A 59 15.57 8.70 -9.77
C GLY A 59 15.20 9.78 -8.75
N LEU A 60 13.94 9.81 -8.30
CA LEU A 60 13.43 10.80 -7.34
C LEU A 60 13.63 10.39 -5.88
N ALA A 61 13.82 9.09 -5.64
CA ALA A 61 14.15 8.52 -4.34
C ALA A 61 15.13 7.36 -4.53
N ALA A 62 15.91 7.03 -3.50
CA ALA A 62 16.86 5.95 -3.50
C ALA A 62 16.54 4.90 -2.42
N PRO A 63 16.93 3.64 -2.63
CA PRO A 63 16.96 2.63 -1.57
C PRO A 63 17.80 3.10 -0.38
N GLY A 64 17.26 2.99 0.82
CA GLY A 64 17.87 3.44 2.07
C GLY A 64 17.42 4.83 2.51
N ASP A 65 16.71 5.57 1.66
CA ASP A 65 16.28 6.92 1.99
C ASP A 65 15.26 6.96 3.13
N GLN A 66 15.36 8.00 3.96
CA GLN A 66 14.47 8.18 5.10
C GLN A 66 13.22 8.97 4.74
N LEU A 67 12.09 8.47 5.21
CA LEU A 67 10.78 9.10 5.18
C LEU A 67 10.42 9.52 6.60
N VAL A 68 10.00 10.76 6.78
CA VAL A 68 9.58 11.30 8.08
C VAL A 68 8.18 11.88 7.95
N HIS A 69 7.32 11.52 8.89
CA HIS A 69 6.00 12.11 9.04
C HIS A 69 5.91 12.81 10.39
N HIS A 70 5.72 14.12 10.37
CA HIS A 70 5.55 14.91 11.58
C HIS A 70 4.07 15.15 11.88
N GLN A 71 3.61 14.74 13.08
CA GLN A 71 2.28 15.00 13.60
C GLN A 71 2.32 16.11 14.66
N PRO A 72 2.15 17.38 14.27
CA PRO A 72 2.22 18.49 15.22
C PRO A 72 1.12 18.41 16.30
N ARG A 73 -0.07 17.90 15.96
CA ARG A 73 -1.18 17.76 16.92
C ARG A 73 -0.94 16.71 18.01
N ARG A 74 -0.05 15.74 17.76
CA ARG A 74 0.27 14.67 18.72
C ARG A 74 1.73 14.70 19.17
N GLN A 75 2.51 15.68 18.72
CA GLN A 75 3.96 15.79 18.94
C GLN A 75 4.70 14.45 18.66
N ARG A 76 4.27 13.75 17.60
CA ARG A 76 4.88 12.47 17.20
C ARG A 76 5.56 12.62 15.84
N THR A 77 6.80 12.18 15.79
CA THR A 77 7.55 12.05 14.54
C THR A 77 7.65 10.56 14.23
N HIS A 78 7.18 10.20 13.05
CA HIS A 78 7.20 8.84 12.56
C HIS A 78 8.24 8.71 11.46
N GLU A 79 9.25 7.90 11.69
CA GLU A 79 10.33 7.66 10.74
C GLU A 79 10.10 6.33 10.01
N ALA A 80 10.52 6.26 8.77
CA ALA A 80 10.50 5.07 7.94
C ALA A 80 11.67 5.14 6.94
N LYS A 81 12.01 4.01 6.32
CA LYS A 81 13.06 3.88 5.30
C LYS A 81 12.48 3.28 4.03
N ILE A 82 13.03 3.69 2.90
CA ILE A 82 12.72 3.08 1.60
C ILE A 82 13.66 1.89 1.41
N THR A 83 13.13 0.76 0.98
CA THR A 83 13.91 -0.44 0.66
C THR A 83 14.23 -0.49 -0.84
N ALA A 84 15.18 -1.34 -1.23
CA ALA A 84 15.55 -1.54 -2.63
C ALA A 84 14.41 -2.02 -3.52
N ASP A 85 13.47 -2.76 -2.93
CA ASP A 85 12.29 -3.28 -3.63
C ASP A 85 11.18 -2.23 -3.77
N GLY A 86 11.39 -0.98 -3.31
CA GLY A 86 10.39 0.09 -3.29
C GLY A 86 9.32 -0.06 -2.21
N TRP A 87 9.64 -0.77 -1.13
CA TRP A 87 8.79 -0.91 0.05
C TRP A 87 9.19 0.09 1.14
N VAL A 88 8.26 0.37 2.05
CA VAL A 88 8.46 1.21 3.23
C VAL A 88 8.76 0.30 4.42
N GLU A 89 9.97 0.41 4.95
CA GLU A 89 10.42 -0.24 6.18
C GLU A 89 10.27 0.71 7.37
N LEU A 90 9.65 0.24 8.44
CA LEU A 90 9.54 0.97 9.69
C LEU A 90 10.74 0.64 10.59
N PRO A 91 11.09 1.51 11.55
CA PRO A 91 12.11 1.21 12.57
C PRO A 91 11.77 -0.01 13.43
N ASP A 92 10.49 -0.39 13.50
CA ASP A 92 10.03 -1.61 14.18
C ASP A 92 10.34 -2.91 13.40
N GLY A 93 11.00 -2.81 12.23
CA GLY A 93 11.35 -3.94 11.36
C GLY A 93 10.22 -4.43 10.46
N ARG A 94 9.06 -3.76 10.46
CA ARG A 94 7.92 -4.09 9.58
C ARG A 94 8.11 -3.43 8.22
N THR A 95 7.89 -4.18 7.15
CA THR A 95 7.98 -3.68 5.77
C THR A 95 6.62 -3.72 5.08
N PHE A 96 6.26 -2.65 4.37
CA PHE A 96 4.99 -2.53 3.66
C PHE A 96 5.23 -2.09 2.22
N ALA A 97 4.56 -2.74 1.26
CA ALA A 97 4.64 -2.36 -0.14
C ALA A 97 4.09 -0.96 -0.42
N GLN A 98 3.23 -0.41 0.45
CA GLN A 98 2.66 0.93 0.27
C GLN A 98 2.84 1.81 1.51
N PRO A 99 2.97 3.14 1.34
CA PRO A 99 3.13 4.08 2.45
C PRO A 99 1.85 4.23 3.30
N SER A 100 0.65 4.03 2.74
CA SER A 100 -0.59 4.15 3.54
C SER A 100 -0.72 3.06 4.62
N PRO A 101 -0.54 1.74 4.31
CA PRO A 101 -0.45 0.70 5.33
C PRO A 101 0.67 0.92 6.36
N ALA A 102 1.85 1.38 5.92
CA ALA A 102 2.96 1.71 6.81
C ALA A 102 2.56 2.78 7.83
N LEU A 103 1.96 3.87 7.35
CA LEU A 103 1.54 4.97 8.23
C LEU A 103 0.39 4.56 9.13
N LYS A 104 -0.56 3.77 8.64
CA LYS A 104 -1.62 3.19 9.46
C LYS A 104 -1.06 2.33 10.59
N ALA A 105 -0.05 1.51 10.31
CA ALA A 105 0.61 0.70 11.33
C ALA A 105 1.30 1.56 12.40
N GLN A 106 1.90 2.70 12.03
CA GLN A 106 2.56 3.62 12.97
C GLN A 106 1.59 4.48 13.78
N THR A 107 0.50 4.91 13.16
CA THR A 107 -0.42 5.92 13.73
C THR A 107 -1.68 5.29 14.32
N GLY A 108 -1.95 4.02 13.99
CA GLY A 108 -3.17 3.30 14.36
C GLY A 108 -4.44 3.83 13.68
N SER A 109 -4.30 4.76 12.72
CA SER A 109 -5.43 5.44 12.06
C SER A 109 -5.29 5.35 10.54
N ASP A 110 -6.41 5.26 9.82
CA ASP A 110 -6.42 5.30 8.35
C ASP A 110 -6.05 6.73 7.88
N ILE A 111 -4.76 6.91 7.61
CA ILE A 111 -4.19 8.17 7.14
C ILE A 111 -3.58 7.95 5.75
N ASN A 112 -3.75 8.93 4.86
CA ASN A 112 -3.14 8.90 3.54
C ASN A 112 -1.61 9.04 3.65
N GLY A 113 -0.88 7.92 3.50
CA GLY A 113 0.57 7.88 3.64
C GLY A 113 1.32 8.75 2.62
N TRP A 114 0.78 8.92 1.41
CA TRP A 114 1.43 9.66 0.33
C TRP A 114 1.58 11.15 0.63
N GLY A 115 0.53 11.79 1.15
CA GLY A 115 0.54 13.24 1.42
C GLY A 115 1.15 13.64 2.76
N GLN A 116 1.49 12.64 3.60
CA GLN A 116 1.87 12.85 4.99
C GLN A 116 3.35 12.52 5.24
N TYR A 117 3.92 11.57 4.52
CA TYR A 117 5.36 11.35 4.56
C TYR A 117 6.11 12.41 3.75
N THR A 118 7.16 12.95 4.37
CA THR A 118 8.16 13.80 3.77
C THR A 118 9.44 13.01 3.59
N HIS A 119 9.98 13.03 2.39
CA HIS A 119 11.27 12.45 2.08
C HIS A 119 12.38 13.36 2.61
N VAL A 120 13.22 12.85 3.51
CA VAL A 120 14.27 13.64 4.18
C VAL A 120 15.34 14.13 3.19
N PRO A 121 15.87 13.30 2.27
CA PRO A 121 16.92 13.74 1.35
C PRO A 121 16.47 14.88 0.42
N THR A 122 15.24 14.84 -0.07
CA THR A 122 14.71 15.87 -0.98
C THR A 122 13.93 16.96 -0.25
N GLY A 123 13.56 16.75 1.01
CA GLY A 123 12.66 17.64 1.77
C GLY A 123 11.23 17.70 1.22
N ARG A 124 10.88 16.89 0.23
CA ARG A 124 9.59 16.94 -0.50
C ARG A 124 8.64 15.87 -0.02
N LYS A 125 7.34 16.09 -0.21
CA LYS A 125 6.32 15.08 0.14
C LYS A 125 6.35 13.92 -0.84
N LEU A 126 6.06 12.72 -0.35
CA LEU A 126 5.94 11.53 -1.20
C LEU A 126 4.91 11.69 -2.32
N GLN A 127 3.84 12.45 -2.06
CA GLN A 127 2.84 12.79 -3.07
C GLN A 127 3.42 13.57 -4.25
N GLU A 128 4.30 14.54 -4.00
CA GLU A 128 4.94 15.33 -5.06
C GLU A 128 5.87 14.45 -5.91
N LEU A 129 6.68 13.62 -5.25
CA LEU A 129 7.56 12.67 -5.93
C LEU A 129 6.76 11.69 -6.79
N ARG A 130 5.57 11.29 -6.31
CA ARG A 130 4.65 10.42 -7.06
C ARG A 130 4.10 11.11 -8.31
N GLU A 131 3.66 12.36 -8.17
CA GLU A 131 3.12 13.13 -9.29
C GLU A 131 4.20 13.35 -10.36
N GLU A 132 5.42 13.68 -9.94
CA GLU A 132 6.55 13.90 -10.83
C GLU A 132 7.01 12.62 -11.54
N ALA A 133 7.11 11.48 -10.83
CA ALA A 133 7.40 10.20 -11.46
C ALA A 133 6.33 9.79 -12.47
N ARG A 134 5.05 10.12 -12.20
CA ARG A 134 3.95 9.85 -13.14
C ARG A 134 4.04 10.74 -14.38
N SER A 135 4.44 12.00 -14.22
CA SER A 135 4.68 12.91 -15.34
C SER A 135 5.88 12.49 -16.18
N ALA A 136 6.92 11.92 -15.57
CA ALA A 136 8.09 11.40 -16.28
C ALA A 136 7.81 10.11 -17.08
N GLN A 137 6.71 9.40 -16.77
CA GLN A 137 6.26 8.19 -17.48
C GLN A 137 5.24 8.47 -18.58
N SER A 138 4.81 9.73 -18.77
CA SER A 138 3.80 10.13 -19.76
C SER A 138 4.42 10.84 -20.96
#